data_AF-A0AAV5STU0-F1
#
_entry.id   AF-A0AAV5STU0-F1
#
_cell.length_a   1.000
_cell.length_b   1.000
_cell.length_c   1.000
_cell.angle_alpha   90.00
_cell.angle_beta   90.00
_cell.angle_gamma   90.00
#
_symmetry.space_group_name_H-M   'P 1'
#
loop_
_entity.id
_entity.type
_entity.pdbx_description
1 polymer ?
#
loop_
_entity_poly.entity_id
_entity_poly.type
_entity_poly.pdbx_seq_one_letter_code
_entity_poly.pdbx_strand_id
1 'polypeptide(L)'
;MTRSEVALVEDFRRKSCQIFHQTNDGFHSLMMKGFDSMGLIFSQNADRNQIQRALRTLDSERKISVEYEDSNADSVRLMMYGFIEAVHLTLRHLTQKNDEEKENFTQLNAELQKKVNDVTNEMANLMGEVNKLTDTNGRLANENGLMKEIVARNKSVQDKENELAKLRSTLPKNSNEVQEERRVLE
;
A
#
# COMPACT_ATOMS: atom_id res chain seq x y z
N MET A 1 -9.98 -27.27 4.63
CA MET A 1 -11.12 -28.09 5.09
C MET A 1 -11.81 -28.69 3.88
N THR A 2 -12.24 -29.94 3.99
CA THR A 2 -12.81 -30.69 2.88
C THR A 2 -14.34 -30.57 2.90
N ARG A 3 -14.97 -30.59 1.71
CA ARG A 3 -16.43 -30.54 1.54
C ARG A 3 -17.19 -31.62 2.34
N SER A 4 -16.48 -32.68 2.76
CA SER A 4 -16.99 -33.79 3.57
C SER A 4 -17.28 -33.42 5.03
N GLU A 5 -16.54 -32.48 5.62
CA GLU A 5 -16.65 -32.14 7.05
C GLU A 5 -17.90 -31.29 7.31
N VAL A 6 -18.16 -30.33 6.43
CA VAL A 6 -19.35 -29.46 6.48
C VAL A 6 -20.63 -30.28 6.29
N ALA A 7 -20.63 -31.23 5.35
CA ALA A 7 -21.77 -32.11 5.09
C ALA A 7 -22.11 -32.97 6.33
N LEU A 8 -21.09 -33.50 7.01
CA LEU A 8 -21.28 -34.29 8.23
C LEU A 8 -21.95 -33.46 9.33
N VAL A 9 -21.49 -32.23 9.55
CA VAL A 9 -22.02 -31.33 10.59
C VAL A 9 -23.45 -30.91 10.26
N GLU A 10 -23.75 -30.61 9.00
CA GLU A 10 -25.11 -30.31 8.54
C GLU A 10 -26.07 -31.50 8.70
N ASP A 11 -25.61 -32.72 8.48
CA ASP A 11 -26.41 -33.92 8.71
C ASP A 11 -26.69 -34.14 10.21
N PHE A 12 -25.70 -33.94 11.08
CA PHE A 12 -25.91 -33.99 12.53
C PHE A 12 -26.82 -32.86 13.04
N ARG A 13 -26.69 -31.66 12.47
CA ARG A 13 -27.57 -30.51 12.74
C ARG A 13 -29.01 -30.83 12.38
N ARG A 14 -29.25 -31.37 11.17
CA ARG A 14 -30.58 -31.78 10.70
C ARG A 14 -31.20 -32.83 11.62
N LYS A 15 -30.43 -33.86 11.99
CA LYS A 15 -30.90 -34.91 12.91
C LYS A 15 -31.22 -34.35 14.30
N SER A 16 -30.37 -33.49 14.85
CA SER A 16 -30.59 -32.87 16.17
C SER A 16 -31.85 -31.99 16.17
N CYS A 17 -32.09 -31.25 15.08
CA CYS A 17 -33.30 -30.46 14.89
C CYS A 17 -34.55 -31.36 14.85
N GLN A 18 -34.51 -32.48 14.11
CA GLN A 18 -35.62 -33.44 14.07
C GLN A 18 -35.95 -34.02 15.44
N ILE A 19 -34.93 -34.39 16.22
CA ILE A 19 -35.12 -34.95 17.56
C ILE A 19 -35.68 -33.89 18.52
N PHE A 20 -35.20 -32.64 18.46
CA PHE A 20 -35.72 -31.55 19.28
C PHE A 20 -37.22 -31.31 19.06
N HIS A 21 -37.72 -31.37 17.82
CA HIS A 21 -39.16 -31.20 17.55
C HIS A 21 -40.02 -32.36 18.10
N GLN A 22 -39.39 -33.48 18.47
CA GLN A 22 -40.03 -34.67 19.03
C GLN A 22 -39.88 -34.77 20.55
N THR A 23 -39.03 -33.95 21.17
CA THR A 23 -38.71 -34.02 22.60
C THR A 23 -38.88 -32.67 23.27
N ASN A 24 -39.52 -32.63 24.45
CA ASN A 24 -39.68 -31.41 25.22
C ASN A 24 -38.52 -31.19 26.21
N ASP A 25 -37.33 -31.67 25.85
CA ASP A 25 -36.15 -31.69 26.71
C ASP A 25 -35.20 -30.54 26.34
N GLY A 26 -34.93 -29.66 27.32
CA GLY A 26 -34.01 -28.52 27.18
C GLY A 26 -32.60 -28.95 26.73
N PHE A 27 -32.21 -30.19 27.01
CA PHE A 27 -30.96 -30.78 26.55
C PHE A 27 -30.85 -30.85 25.02
N HIS A 28 -31.94 -31.18 24.31
CA HIS A 28 -31.94 -31.24 22.84
C HIS A 28 -31.91 -29.84 22.22
N SER A 29 -32.48 -28.83 22.90
CA SER A 29 -32.34 -27.42 22.52
C SER A 29 -30.87 -26.98 22.59
N LEU A 30 -30.17 -27.32 23.67
CA LEU A 30 -28.74 -27.01 23.83
C LEU A 30 -27.91 -27.65 22.70
N MET A 31 -28.18 -28.92 22.37
CA MET A 31 -27.48 -29.63 21.30
C MET A 31 -27.69 -29.00 19.92
N MET A 32 -28.94 -28.63 19.61
CA MET A 32 -29.24 -27.93 18.37
C MET A 32 -28.46 -26.61 18.26
N LYS A 33 -28.41 -25.82 19.34
CA LYS A 33 -27.64 -24.56 19.40
C LYS A 33 -26.14 -24.79 19.24
N GLY A 34 -25.61 -25.89 19.80
CA GLY A 34 -24.23 -26.34 19.57
C GLY A 34 -23.92 -26.58 18.11
N PHE A 35 -24.75 -27.38 17.43
CA PHE A 35 -24.56 -27.67 16.00
C PHE A 35 -24.80 -26.45 15.10
N ASP A 36 -25.77 -25.59 15.41
CA ASP A 36 -25.97 -24.32 14.69
C ASP A 36 -24.74 -23.42 14.82
N SER A 37 -24.17 -23.33 16.01
CA SER A 37 -22.95 -22.56 16.27
C SER A 37 -21.74 -23.17 15.58
N MET A 38 -21.65 -24.50 15.53
CA MET A 38 -20.62 -25.21 14.78
C MET A 38 -20.77 -24.97 13.26
N GLY A 39 -22.00 -24.89 12.76
CA GLY A 39 -22.28 -24.47 11.37
C GLY A 39 -21.70 -23.09 11.04
N LEU A 40 -21.68 -22.16 12.01
CA LEU A 40 -21.02 -20.86 11.84
C LEU A 40 -19.50 -20.97 11.77
N ILE A 41 -18.88 -21.89 12.53
CA ILE A 41 -17.43 -22.17 12.42
C ILE A 41 -17.07 -22.58 10.99
N PHE A 42 -17.92 -23.38 10.35
CA PHE A 42 -17.68 -23.91 9.01
C PHE A 42 -18.16 -23.00 7.88
N SER A 43 -18.96 -21.98 8.19
CA SER A 43 -19.45 -21.04 7.19
C SER A 43 -18.37 -20.02 6.86
N GLN A 44 -17.92 -20.01 5.60
CA GLN A 44 -16.96 -19.03 5.09
C GLN A 44 -17.50 -17.58 5.12
N ASN A 45 -18.81 -17.41 5.27
CA ASN A 45 -19.50 -16.12 5.20
C ASN A 45 -20.19 -15.74 6.52
N ALA A 46 -19.83 -16.38 7.64
CA ALA A 46 -20.42 -16.02 8.92
C ALA A 46 -20.05 -14.58 9.29
N ASP A 47 -21.05 -13.72 9.48
CA ASP A 47 -20.85 -12.35 9.95
C ASP A 47 -20.43 -12.36 11.43
N ARG A 48 -19.59 -11.39 11.82
CA ARG A 48 -19.15 -11.21 13.21
C ARG A 48 -20.34 -11.10 14.18
N ASN A 49 -21.42 -10.45 13.78
CA ASN A 49 -22.61 -10.33 14.63
C ASN A 49 -23.34 -11.68 14.77
N GLN A 50 -23.26 -12.57 13.78
CA GLN A 50 -23.83 -13.91 13.89
C GLN A 50 -22.99 -14.76 14.86
N ILE A 51 -21.66 -14.69 14.75
CA ILE A 51 -20.74 -15.38 15.65
C ILE A 51 -20.90 -14.90 17.10
N GLN A 52 -20.95 -13.58 17.33
CA GLN A 52 -21.16 -13.02 18.66
C GLN A 52 -22.53 -13.38 19.25
N ARG A 53 -23.57 -13.42 18.42
CA ARG A 53 -24.90 -13.89 18.86
C ARG A 53 -24.84 -15.36 19.28
N ALA A 54 -24.22 -16.22 18.47
CA ALA A 54 -24.06 -17.63 18.80
C ALA A 54 -23.26 -17.84 20.10
N LEU A 55 -22.16 -17.11 20.29
CA LEU A 55 -21.40 -17.14 21.54
C LEU A 55 -22.26 -16.75 22.75
N ARG A 56 -23.01 -15.64 22.67
CA ARG A 56 -23.92 -15.22 23.75
C ARG A 56 -25.01 -16.24 24.04
N THR A 57 -25.57 -16.84 22.99
CA THR A 57 -26.57 -17.90 23.11
C THR A 57 -25.97 -19.12 23.81
N LEU A 58 -24.81 -19.60 23.37
CA LEU A 58 -24.12 -20.71 24.02
C LEU A 58 -23.77 -20.41 25.48
N ASP A 59 -23.28 -19.21 25.79
CA ASP A 59 -22.99 -18.78 27.17
C ASP A 59 -24.24 -18.80 28.06
N SER A 60 -25.37 -18.29 27.55
CA SER A 60 -26.63 -18.27 28.30
C SER A 60 -27.15 -19.67 28.58
N GLU A 61 -27.02 -20.59 27.63
CA GLU A 61 -27.51 -21.97 27.76
C GLU A 61 -26.55 -22.84 28.57
N ARG A 62 -25.25 -22.58 28.47
CA ARG A 62 -24.22 -23.19 29.32
C ARG A 62 -24.46 -22.85 30.79
N LYS A 63 -24.82 -21.60 31.09
CA LYS A 63 -25.15 -21.20 32.46
C LYS A 63 -26.35 -21.97 33.02
N ILE A 64 -27.39 -22.15 32.21
CA ILE A 64 -28.58 -22.96 32.55
C ILE A 64 -28.22 -24.44 32.68
N SER A 65 -27.34 -24.95 31.82
CA SER A 65 -26.87 -26.33 31.81
C SER A 65 -26.10 -26.72 33.08
N VAL A 66 -25.28 -25.81 33.63
CA VAL A 66 -24.55 -26.02 34.89
C VAL A 66 -25.51 -26.10 36.09
N GLU A 67 -26.66 -25.41 36.03
CA GLU A 67 -27.71 -25.51 37.06
C GLU A 67 -28.40 -26.90 37.09
N TYR A 68 -28.27 -27.70 36.02
CA TYR A 68 -28.77 -29.08 35.95
C TYR A 68 -27.69 -30.14 36.22
N GLU A 69 -26.48 -29.76 36.67
CA GLU A 69 -25.44 -30.68 37.17
C GLU A 69 -25.76 -31.23 38.58
N ASP A 70 -27.02 -31.43 38.91
CA ASP A 70 -27.40 -32.20 40.10
C ASP A 70 -27.08 -33.68 39.86
N SER A 71 -25.90 -34.11 40.35
CA SER A 71 -25.33 -35.45 40.70
C SER A 71 -25.78 -36.76 40.02
N ASN A 72 -26.75 -36.77 39.11
CA ASN A 72 -27.33 -37.93 38.41
C ASN A 72 -27.34 -37.74 36.88
N ALA A 73 -26.55 -36.79 36.36
CA ALA A 73 -26.39 -36.65 34.91
C ALA A 73 -25.78 -37.94 34.33
N ASP A 74 -26.51 -38.60 33.42
CA ASP A 74 -26.02 -39.77 32.72
C ASP A 74 -24.78 -39.43 31.86
N SER A 75 -24.01 -40.46 31.50
CA SER A 75 -22.78 -40.29 30.72
C SER A 75 -23.01 -39.62 29.35
N VAL A 76 -24.23 -39.68 28.80
CA VAL A 76 -24.57 -39.04 27.53
C VAL A 76 -24.68 -37.53 27.73
N ARG A 77 -25.32 -37.08 28.82
CA ARG A 77 -25.42 -35.65 29.17
C ARG A 77 -24.06 -35.01 29.39
N LEU A 78 -23.18 -35.68 30.15
CA LEU A 78 -21.81 -35.21 30.38
C LEU A 78 -21.01 -35.08 29.08
N MET A 79 -21.11 -36.07 28.19
CA MET A 79 -20.42 -36.02 26.89
C MET A 79 -20.91 -34.85 26.03
N MET A 80 -22.21 -34.58 26.03
CA MET A 80 -22.80 -33.49 25.26
C MET A 80 -22.44 -32.11 25.83
N TYR A 81 -22.39 -31.96 27.16
CA TYR A 81 -21.86 -30.72 27.76
C TYR A 81 -20.39 -30.49 27.39
N GLY A 82 -19.58 -31.54 27.39
CA GLY A 82 -18.21 -31.49 26.88
C GLY A 82 -18.12 -31.07 25.41
N PHE A 83 -19.03 -31.55 24.56
CA PHE A 83 -19.12 -31.11 23.16
C PHE A 83 -19.47 -29.62 23.02
N ILE A 84 -20.47 -29.15 23.76
CA ILE A 84 -20.88 -27.74 23.74
C ILE A 84 -19.75 -26.82 24.23
N GLU A 85 -19.06 -27.22 25.30
CA GLU A 85 -17.88 -26.51 25.79
C GLU A 85 -16.80 -26.42 24.72
N ALA A 86 -16.51 -27.53 24.04
CA ALA A 86 -15.51 -27.56 22.98
C ALA A 86 -15.90 -26.63 21.81
N VAL A 87 -17.17 -26.63 21.39
CA VAL A 87 -17.68 -25.73 20.35
C VAL A 87 -17.56 -24.27 20.77
N HIS A 88 -17.96 -23.95 22.00
CA HIS A 88 -17.87 -22.60 22.55
C HIS A 88 -16.42 -22.09 22.61
N LEU A 89 -15.50 -22.88 23.18
CA LEU A 89 -14.08 -22.54 23.25
C LEU A 89 -13.47 -22.35 21.86
N THR A 90 -13.84 -23.20 20.90
CA THR A 90 -13.36 -23.11 19.52
C THR A 90 -13.84 -21.81 18.86
N LEU A 91 -15.14 -21.49 18.96
CA LEU A 91 -15.69 -20.23 18.44
C LEU A 91 -15.02 -19.01 19.06
N ARG A 92 -14.82 -19.03 20.39
CA ARG A 92 -14.17 -17.93 21.11
C ARG A 92 -12.73 -17.73 20.64
N HIS A 93 -11.95 -18.82 20.54
CA HIS A 93 -10.58 -18.77 20.09
C HIS A 93 -10.45 -18.27 18.64
N LEU A 94 -11.27 -18.79 17.72
CA LEU A 94 -11.28 -18.34 16.33
C LEU A 94 -11.72 -16.87 16.19
N THR A 95 -12.68 -16.42 17.00
CA THR A 95 -13.11 -15.02 17.02
C THR A 95 -11.99 -14.10 17.47
N GLN A 96 -11.29 -14.46 18.55
CA GLN A 96 -10.16 -13.69 19.06
C GLN A 96 -9.03 -13.62 18.03
N LYS A 97 -8.66 -14.75 17.44
CA LYS A 97 -7.62 -14.80 16.41
C LYS A 97 -7.95 -13.91 15.21
N ASN A 98 -9.21 -13.92 14.76
CA ASN A 98 -9.67 -13.07 13.66
C ASN A 98 -9.61 -11.57 14.03
N ASP A 99 -9.94 -11.21 15.28
CA ASP A 99 -9.81 -9.84 15.77
C ASP A 99 -8.34 -9.38 15.82
N GLU A 100 -7.42 -10.24 16.28
CA GLU A 100 -5.98 -9.99 16.27
C GLU A 100 -5.42 -9.83 14.84
N GLU A 101 -5.81 -10.71 13.91
CA GLU A 101 -5.41 -10.62 12.50
C GLU A 101 -5.94 -9.34 11.84
N LYS A 102 -7.17 -8.91 12.17
CA LYS A 102 -7.75 -7.66 11.67
C LYS A 102 -7.03 -6.43 12.21
N GLU A 103 -6.65 -6.45 13.49
CA GLU A 103 -5.87 -5.36 14.09
C GLU A 103 -4.49 -5.26 13.43
N ASN A 104 -3.78 -6.39 13.26
CA ASN A 104 -2.51 -6.46 12.57
C ASN A 104 -2.60 -5.93 11.13
N PHE A 105 -3.65 -6.31 10.39
CA PHE A 105 -3.90 -5.79 9.05
C PHE A 105 -4.12 -4.27 9.05
N THR A 106 -4.88 -3.76 10.02
CA THR A 106 -5.16 -2.32 10.15
C THR A 106 -3.89 -1.54 10.44
N GLN A 107 -3.04 -2.03 11.35
CA GLN A 107 -1.74 -1.44 11.67
C GLN A 107 -0.81 -1.44 10.44
N LEU A 108 -0.68 -2.59 9.76
CA LEU A 108 0.13 -2.70 8.55
C LEU A 108 -0.34 -1.76 7.44
N ASN A 109 -1.66 -1.63 7.26
CA ASN A 109 -2.22 -0.72 6.27
C ASN A 109 -1.93 0.76 6.62
N ALA A 110 -1.98 1.13 7.90
CA ALA A 110 -1.62 2.47 8.34
C ALA A 110 -0.12 2.77 8.12
N GLU A 111 0.77 1.81 8.40
CA GLU A 111 2.20 1.94 8.12
C GLU A 111 2.50 2.05 6.62
N LEU A 112 1.81 1.26 5.80
CA LEU A 112 1.95 1.31 4.35
C LEU A 112 1.49 2.67 3.81
N GLN A 113 0.35 3.18 4.29
CA GLN A 113 -0.16 4.49 3.88
C GLN A 113 0.83 5.61 4.26
N LYS A 114 1.46 5.53 5.43
CA LYS A 114 2.51 6.46 5.83
C LYS A 114 3.70 6.42 4.87
N LYS A 115 4.21 5.23 4.56
CA LYS A 115 5.33 5.06 3.61
C LYS A 115 4.99 5.60 2.22
N VAL A 116 3.77 5.36 1.73
CA VAL A 116 3.30 5.89 0.44
C VAL A 116 3.30 7.43 0.46
N ASN A 117 2.82 8.05 1.54
CA ASN A 117 2.82 9.50 1.67
C ASN A 117 4.25 10.07 1.72
N ASP A 118 5.15 9.42 2.46
CA ASP A 118 6.55 9.84 2.57
C ASP A 118 7.24 9.81 1.18
N VAL A 119 7.09 8.71 0.43
CA VAL A 119 7.62 8.59 -0.94
C VAL A 119 6.99 9.62 -1.89
N THR A 120 5.69 9.87 -1.76
CA THR A 120 4.99 10.87 -2.59
C THR A 120 5.55 12.27 -2.35
N ASN A 121 5.83 12.62 -1.09
CA ASN A 121 6.43 13.91 -0.72
C ASN A 121 7.87 14.03 -1.23
N GLU A 122 8.68 12.99 -1.09
CA GLU A 122 10.04 12.96 -1.66
C GLU A 122 10.03 13.13 -3.18
N MET A 123 9.11 12.46 -3.88
CA MET A 123 8.94 12.60 -5.33
C MET A 123 8.57 14.03 -5.74
N ALA A 124 7.69 14.69 -4.97
CA ALA A 124 7.34 16.09 -5.21
C ALA A 124 8.55 17.03 -5.02
N ASN A 125 9.36 16.81 -3.99
CA ASN A 125 10.58 17.58 -3.74
C ASN A 125 11.60 17.40 -4.89
N LEU A 126 11.83 16.15 -5.31
CA LEU A 126 12.73 15.83 -6.43
C LEU A 126 12.25 16.47 -7.74
N MET A 127 10.94 16.44 -8.05
CA MET A 127 10.40 17.16 -9.21
C MET A 127 10.66 18.66 -9.13
N GLY A 128 10.54 19.25 -7.93
CA GLY A 128 10.89 20.66 -7.70
C GLY A 128 12.36 20.97 -8.00
N GLU A 129 13.27 20.07 -7.62
CA GLU A 129 14.70 20.21 -7.94
C GLU A 129 14.99 20.05 -9.43
N VAL A 130 14.38 19.06 -10.09
CA VAL A 130 14.51 18.85 -11.54
C VAL A 130 14.08 20.08 -12.33
N ASN A 131 12.99 20.73 -11.93
CA ASN A 131 12.54 21.97 -12.56
C ASN A 131 13.58 23.10 -12.42
N LYS A 132 14.12 23.32 -11.22
CA LYS A 132 15.18 24.31 -10.98
C LYS A 132 16.43 24.03 -11.82
N LEU A 133 16.83 22.78 -11.93
CA LEU A 133 17.97 22.36 -12.76
C LEU A 133 17.70 22.59 -14.25
N THR A 134 16.47 22.33 -14.70
CA THR A 134 16.05 22.57 -16.09
C THR A 134 16.13 24.06 -16.43
N ASP A 135 15.63 24.93 -15.56
CA ASP A 135 15.73 26.39 -15.72
C ASP A 135 17.19 26.85 -15.75
N THR A 136 18.02 26.32 -14.86
CA THR A 136 19.45 26.64 -14.78
C THR A 136 20.18 26.21 -16.06
N ASN A 137 19.90 25.02 -16.58
CA ASN A 137 20.46 24.56 -17.85
C ASN A 137 20.03 25.44 -19.02
N GLY A 138 18.78 25.90 -19.05
CA GLY A 138 18.30 26.86 -20.06
C GLY A 138 19.08 28.17 -20.03
N ARG A 139 19.36 28.70 -18.84
CA ARG A 139 20.19 29.91 -18.67
C ARG A 139 21.61 29.69 -19.16
N LEU A 140 22.25 28.59 -18.77
CA LEU A 140 23.61 28.26 -19.22
C LEU A 140 23.70 28.06 -20.74
N ALA A 141 22.66 27.48 -21.36
CA ALA A 141 22.60 27.35 -22.80
C ALA A 141 22.58 28.72 -23.51
N ASN A 142 21.84 29.70 -22.98
CA ASN A 142 21.81 31.07 -23.50
C ASN A 142 23.16 31.78 -23.32
N GLU A 143 23.78 31.66 -22.14
CA GLU A 143 25.11 32.23 -21.86
C GLU A 143 26.18 31.65 -22.80
N ASN A 144 26.14 30.34 -23.07
CA ASN A 144 27.01 29.69 -24.05
C ASN A 144 26.78 30.21 -25.49
N GLY A 145 25.55 30.54 -25.85
CA GLY A 145 25.22 31.18 -27.14
C GLY A 145 25.90 32.54 -27.27
N LEU A 146 25.75 33.40 -26.27
CA LEU A 146 26.39 34.72 -26.23
C LEU A 146 27.92 34.63 -26.28
N MET A 147 28.51 33.66 -25.56
CA MET A 147 29.95 33.43 -25.59
C MET A 147 30.46 33.09 -27.00
N LYS A 148 29.73 32.25 -27.75
CA LYS A 148 30.07 31.94 -29.14
C LYS A 148 30.04 33.18 -30.04
N GLU A 149 29.04 34.05 -29.87
CA GLU A 149 28.96 35.32 -30.61
C GLU A 149 30.12 36.26 -30.29
N ILE A 150 30.51 36.37 -29.01
CA ILE A 150 31.66 37.17 -28.58
C ILE A 150 32.95 36.64 -29.20
N VAL A 151 33.15 35.32 -29.19
CA VAL A 151 34.32 34.67 -29.83
C VAL A 151 34.37 34.99 -31.32
N ALA A 152 33.23 34.93 -32.03
CA ALA A 152 33.16 35.27 -33.44
C ALA A 152 33.49 36.75 -33.72
N ARG A 153 32.96 37.67 -32.90
CA ARG A 153 33.28 39.11 -33.01
C ARG A 153 34.76 39.39 -32.73
N ASN A 154 35.33 38.81 -31.69
CA ASN A 154 36.75 38.98 -31.36
C ASN A 154 37.65 38.53 -32.51
N LYS A 155 37.31 37.41 -33.16
CA LYS A 155 38.04 36.97 -34.36
C LYS A 155 37.98 38.00 -35.49
N SER A 156 36.79 38.55 -35.77
CA SER A 156 36.64 39.60 -36.79
C SER A 156 37.41 40.89 -36.45
N VAL A 157 37.45 41.28 -35.18
CA VAL A 157 38.27 42.42 -34.71
C VAL A 157 39.75 42.13 -34.93
N GLN A 158 40.22 40.95 -34.52
CA GLN A 158 41.61 40.52 -34.74
C GLN A 158 42.01 40.56 -36.22
N ASP A 159 41.13 40.08 -37.10
CA ASP A 159 41.35 40.10 -38.55
C ASP A 159 41.49 41.54 -39.09
N LYS A 160 40.63 42.45 -38.63
CA LYS A 160 40.70 43.88 -39.00
C LYS A 160 41.94 44.57 -38.43
N GLU A 161 42.36 44.26 -37.21
CA GLU A 161 43.59 44.78 -36.62
C GLU A 161 44.83 44.35 -37.41
N ASN A 162 44.86 43.09 -37.85
CA ASN A 162 45.92 42.56 -38.71
C ASN A 162 45.95 43.28 -40.07
N GLU A 163 44.79 43.57 -40.68
CA GLU A 163 44.69 44.33 -41.92
C GLU A 163 45.17 45.78 -41.76
N LEU A 164 44.75 46.46 -40.68
CA LEU A 164 45.22 47.80 -40.33
C LEU A 164 46.75 47.84 -40.13
N ALA A 165 47.33 46.82 -39.49
CA ALA A 165 48.78 46.72 -39.33
C ALA A 165 49.52 46.60 -40.68
N LYS A 166 48.95 45.85 -41.64
CA LYS A 166 49.48 45.76 -43.02
C LYS A 166 49.39 47.10 -43.77
N LEU A 167 48.28 47.82 -43.63
CA LEU A 167 48.13 49.14 -44.25
C LEU A 167 49.13 50.15 -43.66
N ARG A 168 49.31 50.15 -42.33
CA ARG A 168 50.27 51.02 -41.65
C ARG A 168 51.72 50.80 -42.09
N SER A 169 52.08 49.56 -42.46
CA SER A 169 53.44 49.26 -42.93
C SER A 169 53.69 49.57 -44.42
N THR A 170 52.63 49.71 -45.22
CA THR A 170 52.72 49.98 -46.67
C THR A 170 52.56 51.47 -47.00
N LEU A 171 51.78 52.22 -46.22
CA LEU A 171 51.59 53.68 -46.37
C LEU A 171 52.90 54.51 -46.50
N PRO A 172 53.94 54.29 -45.67
CA PRO A 172 55.19 55.06 -45.78
C PRO A 172 55.93 54.80 -47.10
N LYS A 173 55.86 53.56 -47.61
CA LYS A 173 56.51 53.17 -48.87
C LYS A 173 55.84 53.84 -50.05
N ASN A 174 54.51 53.76 -50.11
CA ASN A 174 53.75 54.39 -51.19
C ASN A 174 53.85 55.93 -51.14
N SER A 175 53.93 56.53 -49.94
CA SER A 175 54.15 57.98 -49.82
C SER A 175 55.52 58.41 -50.36
N ASN A 176 56.56 57.61 -50.15
CA ASN A 176 57.89 57.89 -50.71
C ASN A 176 57.91 57.69 -52.23
N GLU A 177 57.26 56.65 -52.75
CA GLU A 177 57.13 56.42 -54.19
C GLU A 177 56.40 57.58 -54.89
N VAL A 178 55.30 58.08 -54.31
CA VAL A 178 54.55 59.23 -54.87
C VAL A 178 55.35 60.53 -54.80
N GLN A 179 56.15 60.74 -53.75
CA GLN A 179 57.05 61.89 -53.67
C GLN A 179 58.17 61.82 -54.71
N GLU A 180 58.69 60.62 -54.96
CA GLU A 180 59.75 60.41 -55.95
C GLU A 180 59.21 60.53 -57.38
N GLU A 181 58.02 60.01 -57.67
CA GLU A 181 57.34 60.22 -58.97
C GLU A 181 57.04 61.70 -59.24
N ARG A 182 56.63 62.48 -58.22
CA ARG A 182 56.45 63.94 -58.37
C ARG A 182 57.74 64.66 -58.71
N ARG A 183 58.88 64.25 -58.13
CA ARG A 183 60.19 64.83 -58.43
C ARG A 183 60.67 64.56 -59.85
N VAL A 184 60.25 63.45 -60.46
CA VAL A 184 60.60 63.10 -61.84
C VAL A 184 59.74 63.87 -62.87
N LEU A 185 58.61 64.44 -62.43
CA LEU A 185 57.66 65.15 -63.28
C LEU A 185 57.76 66.69 -63.21
N GLU A 186 58.52 67.24 -62.26
CA GLU A 186 58.86 68.68 -62.14
C GLU A 186 60.21 69.01 -62.83
#